data_AF-A0A3D3S2F9-F1
#
_entry.id   AF-A0A3D3S2F9-F1
#
_cell.length_a   1.000
_cell.length_b   1.000
_cell.length_c   1.000
_cell.angle_alpha   90.00
_cell.angle_beta   90.00
_cell.angle_gamma   90.00
#
_symmetry.space_group_name_H-M   'P 1'
#
loop_
_entity.id
_entity.type
_entity.pdbx_description
1 polymer ?
#
loop_
_entity_poly.entity_id
_entity_poly.type
_entity_poly.pdbx_seq_one_letter_code
_entity_poly.pdbx_strand_id
1 'polypeptide(L)'
;MFDVGFSELLLVGVIALLVLGPERLPRAARSAGHWVGRARATVQRFTAEVDRELKAEELRQTLREETRQLVEPVASAKKEVTELGAELKAPVADAPAKRDDGH
;
A
#
# COMPACT_ATOMS: atom_id res chain seq x y z
N MET A 1 30.03 19.65 -13.89
CA MET A 1 30.47 20.28 -15.16
C MET A 1 29.43 20.01 -16.23
N PHE A 2 28.30 20.71 -16.11
CA PHE A 2 27.24 20.82 -17.11
C PHE A 2 26.90 22.31 -17.18
N ASP A 3 27.89 23.11 -17.58
CA ASP A 3 27.66 24.53 -17.91
C ASP A 3 27.06 24.54 -19.32
N VAL A 4 25.78 24.20 -19.45
CA VAL A 4 25.06 24.52 -20.67
C VAL A 4 24.64 25.98 -20.53
N GLY A 5 25.55 26.86 -20.93
CA GLY A 5 25.27 28.29 -20.99
C GLY A 5 24.30 28.62 -22.11
N PHE A 6 23.77 29.84 -22.09
CA PHE A 6 22.94 30.37 -23.17
C PHE A 6 23.66 30.29 -24.53
N SER A 7 24.99 30.49 -24.53
CA SER A 7 25.87 30.37 -25.69
C SER A 7 25.89 28.96 -26.30
N GLU A 8 26.08 27.91 -25.50
CA GLU A 8 26.07 26.54 -26.03
C GLU A 8 24.69 26.16 -26.59
N LEU A 9 23.61 26.59 -25.91
CA LEU A 9 22.25 26.32 -26.35
C LEU A 9 21.96 26.97 -27.72
N LEU A 10 22.46 28.19 -27.92
CA LEU A 10 22.38 28.90 -29.20
C LEU A 10 23.21 28.19 -30.28
N LEU A 11 24.45 27.78 -29.97
CA LEU A 11 25.31 27.04 -30.91
C LEU A 11 24.67 25.73 -31.37
N VAL A 12 24.14 24.94 -30.43
CA VAL A 12 23.40 23.70 -30.74
C VAL A 12 22.16 24.01 -31.57
N GLY A 13 21.44 25.09 -31.26
CA GLY A 13 20.30 25.56 -32.05
C GLY A 13 20.68 25.85 -33.50
N VAL A 14 21.78 26.59 -33.74
CA VAL A 14 22.27 26.89 -35.08
C VAL A 14 22.67 25.62 -35.83
N ILE A 15 23.40 24.71 -35.18
CA ILE A 15 23.78 23.42 -35.78
C ILE A 15 22.54 22.60 -36.13
N ALA A 16 21.57 22.52 -35.24
CA ALA A 16 20.31 21.81 -35.48
C ALA A 16 19.54 22.42 -36.65
N LEU A 17 19.52 23.75 -36.77
CA LEU A 17 18.91 24.46 -37.91
C LEU A 17 19.64 24.15 -39.23
N LEU A 18 20.97 24.04 -39.22
CA LEU A 18 21.76 23.68 -40.40
C LEU A 18 21.55 22.22 -40.84
N VAL A 19 21.60 21.29 -39.90
CA VAL A 19 21.52 19.84 -40.19
C VAL A 19 20.10 19.43 -40.57
N LEU A 20 19.12 19.87 -39.78
CA LEU A 20 17.74 19.45 -39.93
C LEU A 20 16.95 20.44 -40.81
N GLY A 21 17.33 21.71 -40.83
CA GLY A 21 16.61 22.78 -41.51
C GLY A 21 15.62 23.52 -40.59
N PRO A 22 15.44 24.84 -40.78
CA PRO A 22 14.58 25.67 -39.93
C PRO A 22 13.09 25.26 -39.94
N GLU A 23 12.61 24.72 -41.05
CA GLU A 23 11.22 24.27 -41.17
C GLU A 23 10.96 22.92 -40.50
N ARG A 24 12.01 22.08 -40.38
CA ARG A 24 11.88 20.69 -39.93
C ARG A 24 12.15 20.54 -38.44
N LEU A 25 13.03 21.37 -37.88
CA LEU A 25 13.33 21.41 -36.44
C LEU A 25 12.07 21.55 -35.55
N PRO A 26 11.15 22.51 -35.78
CA PRO A 26 9.94 22.61 -34.96
C PRO A 26 9.04 21.38 -35.07
N ARG A 27 9.03 20.71 -36.24
CA ARG A 27 8.26 19.48 -36.42
C ARG A 27 8.88 18.31 -35.64
N ALA A 28 10.20 18.16 -35.69
CA ALA A 28 10.92 17.15 -34.93
C ALA A 28 10.81 17.36 -33.41
N ALA A 29 10.92 18.60 -32.94
CA ALA A 29 10.72 18.94 -31.53
C ALA A 29 9.31 18.59 -31.04
N ARG A 30 8.28 18.87 -31.84
CA ARG A 30 6.88 18.47 -31.53
C ARG A 30 6.72 16.96 -31.48
N SER A 31 7.29 16.23 -32.44
CA SER A 31 7.26 14.77 -32.45
C SER A 31 7.98 14.19 -31.23
N ALA A 32 9.23 14.60 -30.99
CA ALA A 32 9.99 14.16 -29.82
C ALA A 32 9.26 14.49 -28.51
N GLY A 33 8.71 15.70 -28.39
CA GLY A 33 7.92 16.12 -27.23
C GLY A 33 6.69 15.27 -27.00
N HIS A 34 5.97 14.87 -28.07
CA HIS A 34 4.80 14.00 -27.94
C HIS A 34 5.17 12.59 -27.46
N TRP A 35 6.30 12.04 -27.93
CA TRP A 35 6.81 10.73 -27.50
C TRP A 35 7.28 10.76 -26.06
N VAL A 36 8.09 11.75 -25.70
CA VAL A 36 8.57 11.96 -24.32
C VAL A 36 7.39 12.19 -23.37
N GLY A 37 6.41 13.01 -23.78
CA GLY A 37 5.21 13.29 -23.00
C GLY A 37 4.38 12.02 -22.75
N ARG A 38 4.19 11.18 -23.78
CA ARG A 38 3.50 9.89 -23.63
C ARG A 38 4.27 8.94 -22.72
N ALA A 39 5.58 8.80 -22.91
CA ALA A 39 6.42 7.95 -22.07
C ALA A 39 6.36 8.39 -20.59
N ARG A 40 6.47 9.70 -20.33
CA ARG A 40 6.33 10.26 -18.98
C ARG A 40 4.96 9.98 -18.38
N ALA A 41 3.88 10.17 -19.13
CA ALA A 41 2.52 9.91 -18.66
C ALA A 41 2.31 8.42 -18.32
N THR A 42 2.90 7.52 -19.12
CA THR A 42 2.86 6.08 -18.86
C THR A 42 3.64 5.72 -17.59
N VAL A 43 4.86 6.24 -17.41
CA VAL A 43 5.65 6.01 -16.19
C VAL A 43 4.92 6.52 -14.95
N GLN A 44 4.31 7.71 -15.02
CA GLN A 44 3.53 8.26 -13.91
C GLN A 44 2.35 7.37 -13.49
N ARG A 45 1.69 6.69 -14.45
CA ARG A 45 0.61 5.74 -14.15
C ARG A 45 1.14 4.50 -13.44
N PHE A 46 2.24 3.93 -13.92
CA PHE A 46 2.88 2.78 -13.26
C PHE A 46 3.35 3.12 -11.85
N THR A 47 4.02 4.26 -11.65
CA THR A 47 4.40 4.71 -10.31
C THR A 47 3.18 4.91 -9.43
N ALA A 48 2.08 5.46 -9.95
CA ALA A 48 0.85 5.66 -9.17
C ALA A 48 0.13 4.34 -8.81
N GLU A 49 0.19 3.32 -9.66
CA GLU A 49 -0.33 1.98 -9.35
C GLU A 49 0.55 1.28 -8.31
N VAL A 50 1.87 1.30 -8.49
CA VAL A 50 2.83 0.72 -7.54
C VAL A 50 2.73 1.41 -6.16
N ASP A 51 2.63 2.74 -6.10
CA ASP A 51 2.44 3.47 -4.84
C ASP A 51 1.16 3.07 -4.12
N ARG A 52 0.07 2.77 -4.85
CA ARG A 52 -1.18 2.31 -4.24
C ARG A 52 -1.05 0.91 -3.68
N GLU A 53 -0.35 0.05 -4.39
CA GLU A 53 -0.15 -1.34 -4.00
C GLU A 53 0.78 -1.45 -2.78
N LEU A 54 1.90 -0.71 -2.80
CA LEU A 54 2.81 -0.58 -1.66
C LEU A 54 2.11 0.03 -0.44
N LYS A 55 1.35 1.12 -0.62
CA LYS A 55 0.57 1.71 0.49
C LYS A 55 -0.48 0.74 1.03
N ALA A 56 -1.12 -0.05 0.19
CA ALA A 56 -2.08 -1.06 0.64
C ALA A 56 -1.39 -2.21 1.40
N GLU A 57 -0.17 -2.57 1.02
CA GLU A 57 0.65 -3.57 1.71
C GLU A 57 1.15 -3.06 3.07
N GLU A 58 1.67 -1.84 3.13
CA GLU A 58 2.02 -1.19 4.40
C GLU A 58 0.81 -1.10 5.33
N LEU A 59 -0.35 -0.66 4.82
CA LEU A 59 -1.57 -0.58 5.62
C LEU A 59 -2.03 -1.95 6.14
N ARG A 60 -1.90 -3.00 5.31
CA ARG A 60 -2.20 -4.39 5.72
C ARG A 60 -1.22 -4.91 6.77
N GLN A 61 0.06 -4.54 6.70
CA GLN A 61 1.04 -4.90 7.72
C GLN A 61 0.71 -4.23 9.05
N THR A 62 0.48 -2.90 9.05
CA THR A 62 0.10 -2.17 10.27
C THR A 62 -1.17 -2.74 10.90
N LEU A 63 -2.21 -3.03 10.09
CA LEU A 63 -3.44 -3.65 10.58
C LEU A 63 -3.22 -5.05 11.16
N ARG A 64 -2.34 -5.87 10.57
CA ARG A 64 -2.01 -7.20 11.12
C ARG A 64 -1.24 -7.09 12.43
N GLU A 65 -0.34 -6.13 12.55
CA GLU A 65 0.41 -5.91 13.79
C GLU A 65 -0.52 -5.46 14.93
N GLU A 66 -1.40 -4.50 14.69
CA GLU A 66 -2.41 -4.08 15.69
C GLU A 66 -3.38 -5.22 16.02
N THR A 67 -3.88 -5.93 15.01
CA THR A 67 -4.77 -7.08 15.22
C THR A 67 -4.07 -8.17 16.03
N ARG A 68 -2.78 -8.44 15.81
CA ARG A 68 -2.04 -9.44 16.57
C ARG A 68 -1.88 -9.04 18.04
N GLN A 69 -1.62 -7.76 18.30
CA GLN A 69 -1.54 -7.21 19.65
C GLN A 69 -2.89 -7.28 20.39
N LEU A 70 -4.02 -7.21 19.67
CA LEU A 70 -5.36 -7.33 20.25
C LEU A 70 -5.85 -8.78 20.34
N VAL A 71 -5.49 -9.63 19.38
CA VAL A 71 -5.96 -11.02 19.30
C VAL A 71 -5.26 -11.92 20.32
N GLU A 72 -3.98 -11.73 20.63
CA GLU A 72 -3.33 -12.53 21.69
C GLU A 72 -3.98 -12.39 23.08
N PRO A 73 -4.24 -11.18 23.59
CA PRO A 73 -4.91 -11.03 24.89
C PRO A 73 -6.37 -11.49 24.83
N VAL A 74 -7.09 -11.26 23.72
CA VAL A 74 -8.48 -11.73 23.57
C VAL A 74 -8.57 -13.25 23.46
N ALA A 75 -7.65 -13.89 22.74
CA ALA A 75 -7.59 -15.35 22.63
C ALA A 75 -7.24 -16.00 23.99
N SER A 76 -6.36 -15.37 24.76
CA SER A 76 -6.01 -15.81 26.11
C SER A 76 -7.19 -15.65 27.08
N ALA A 77 -7.85 -14.49 27.08
CA ALA A 77 -9.05 -14.26 27.88
C ALA A 77 -10.19 -15.23 27.51
N LYS A 78 -10.37 -15.53 26.22
CA LYS A 78 -11.39 -16.48 25.76
C LYS A 78 -11.10 -17.90 26.23
N LYS A 79 -9.83 -18.32 26.33
CA LYS A 79 -9.44 -19.60 26.92
C LYS A 79 -9.73 -19.63 28.42
N GLU A 80 -9.35 -18.58 29.14
CA GLU A 80 -9.55 -18.46 30.59
C GLU A 80 -11.05 -18.50 30.96
N VAL A 81 -11.90 -17.78 30.22
CA VAL A 81 -13.36 -17.82 30.41
C VAL A 81 -13.96 -19.19 30.09
N THR A 82 -13.38 -19.90 29.11
CA THR A 82 -13.85 -21.26 28.76
C THR A 82 -13.42 -22.29 29.81
N GLU A 83 -12.22 -22.16 30.37
CA GLU A 83 -11.75 -23.00 31.48
C GLU A 83 -12.54 -22.72 32.76
N LEU A 84 -12.72 -21.45 33.15
CA LEU A 84 -13.60 -21.06 34.27
C LEU A 84 -15.03 -21.59 34.07
N GLY A 85 -15.57 -21.50 32.86
CA GLY A 85 -16.89 -22.03 32.54
C GLY A 85 -16.97 -23.56 32.60
N ALA A 86 -15.88 -24.27 32.28
CA ALA A 86 -15.79 -25.72 32.42
C ALA A 86 -15.66 -26.15 33.89
N GLU A 87 -14.89 -25.40 34.68
CA GLU A 87 -14.70 -25.62 36.12
C GLU A 87 -15.99 -25.34 36.91
N LEU A 88 -16.77 -24.33 36.51
CA LEU A 88 -18.09 -24.03 37.07
C LEU A 88 -19.18 -25.03 36.66
N LYS A 89 -18.98 -25.79 35.59
CA LYS A 89 -19.94 -26.81 35.13
C LYS A 89 -19.75 -28.17 35.82
N ALA A 90 -18.59 -28.40 36.44
CA ALA A 90 -18.27 -29.62 37.18
C ALA A 90 -19.05 -29.82 38.52
N PRO A 91 -19.50 -28.79 39.27
CA PRO A 91 -20.20 -29.01 40.54
C PRO A 91 -21.73 -29.09 40.43
N VAL A 92 -22.35 -28.79 39.28
CA VAL A 92 -23.84 -28.75 39.12
C VAL A 92 -24.41 -30.08 38.60
N ALA A 93 -23.64 -31.17 38.66
CA ALA A 93 -24.15 -32.51 38.34
C ALA A 93 -24.51 -33.34 39.59
N ASP A 94 -24.22 -32.85 40.81
CA ASP A 94 -24.39 -33.61 42.04
C ASP A 94 -25.21 -32.85 43.10
N ALA A 95 -26.46 -32.55 42.77
CA ALA A 95 -27.46 -32.12 43.74
C ALA A 95 -28.53 -33.22 43.84
N PRO A 96 -28.46 -34.14 44.82
CA PRO A 96 -29.58 -35.04 45.08
C PRO A 96 -30.73 -34.20 45.66
N ALA A 97 -31.75 -33.99 44.84
CA ALA A 97 -33.04 -33.47 45.25
C ALA A 97 -33.70 -34.46 46.22
N LYS A 98 -33.42 -34.34 47.51
CA LYS A 98 -34.22 -35.00 48.55
C LYS A 98 -35.40 -34.09 48.89
N ARG A 99 -36.50 -34.34 48.18
CA ARG A 99 -37.79 -33.73 48.47
C ARG A 99 -38.31 -34.22 49.81
N ASP A 100 -38.96 -33.26 50.43
CA ASP A 100 -39.70 -33.27 51.66
C ASP A 100 -40.99 -34.08 51.47
N ASP A 101 -41.10 -35.19 52.22
CA ASP A 101 -42.29 -36.02 52.28
C ASP A 101 -42.58 -36.24 53.77
N GLY A 102 -43.28 -35.31 54.40
CA GLY A 102 -43.91 -35.53 55.69
C GLY A 102 -45.13 -36.46 55.54
N HIS A 103 -45.18 -37.54 56.33
CA HIS A 103 -46.27 -37.80 57.27
C HIS A 103 -45.93 -38.93 58.26
#